data_AF-A0A2R6KL82-F1
#
_entry.id   AF-A0A2R6KL82-F1
#
_cell.length_a   1.000
_cell.length_b   1.000
_cell.length_c   1.000
_cell.angle_alpha   90.00
_cell.angle_beta   90.00
_cell.angle_gamma   90.00
#
_symmetry.space_group_name_H-M   'P 1'
#
loop_
_entity.id
_entity.type
_entity.pdbx_description
1 polymer ?
#
loop_
_entity_poly.entity_id
_entity_poly.type
_entity_poly.pdbx_seq_one_letter_code
_entity_poly.pdbx_strand_id
1 'polypeptide(L)'
;MLDVVLTAYGLSIGLVERNPLMRQALNAFGVAALVFAKAAAVAVALGFRVVWPEYALLAPIGLAVPWTIAVLVNAALIASV
;
A
#
# COMPACT_ATOMS: atom_id res chain seq x y z
N MET A 1 -7.00 -3.61 2.75
CA MET A 1 -7.88 -2.44 2.46
C MET A 1 -7.75 -1.34 3.50
N LEU A 2 -7.53 -1.66 4.79
CA LEU A 2 -7.35 -0.68 5.87
C LEU A 2 -6.32 0.44 5.54
N ASP A 3 -5.21 0.06 4.93
CA ASP A 3 -4.19 0.99 4.42
C ASP A 3 -4.76 2.10 3.51
N VAL A 4 -5.62 1.74 2.56
CA VAL A 4 -6.25 2.68 1.62
C VAL A 4 -7.16 3.66 2.37
N VAL A 5 -7.92 3.15 3.34
CA VAL A 5 -8.83 3.95 4.15
C VAL A 5 -8.05 4.94 5.02
N LEU A 6 -6.97 4.49 5.67
CA LEU A 6 -6.13 5.36 6.49
C LEU A 6 -5.44 6.43 5.65
N THR A 7 -4.90 6.11 4.47
CA THR A 7 -4.31 7.12 3.59
C THR A 7 -5.35 8.13 3.12
N ALA A 8 -6.53 7.67 2.67
CA ALA A 8 -7.61 8.56 2.25
C ALA A 8 -8.09 9.46 3.39
N TYR A 9 -8.22 8.91 4.60
CA TYR A 9 -8.61 9.67 5.78
C TYR A 9 -7.53 10.70 6.17
N GLY A 10 -6.26 10.30 6.19
CA GLY A 10 -5.13 11.19 6.45
C GLY A 10 -5.11 12.39 5.50
N LEU A 11 -5.30 12.16 4.20
CA LEU A 11 -5.42 13.22 3.20
C LEU A 11 -6.61 14.15 3.48
N SER A 12 -7.74 13.60 3.93
CA SER A 12 -8.95 14.38 4.24
C SER A 12 -8.78 15.32 5.44
N ILE A 13 -7.92 14.95 6.40
CA ILE A 13 -7.58 15.78 7.56
C ILE A 13 -6.35 16.67 7.32
N GLY A 14 -5.87 16.77 6.07
CA GLY A 14 -4.79 17.67 5.67
C GLY A 14 -3.37 17.10 5.81
N LEU A 15 -3.21 15.81 6.13
CA LEU A 15 -1.91 15.15 6.06
C LEU A 15 -1.47 15.00 4.60
N VAL A 16 -0.16 15.00 4.36
CA VAL A 16 0.41 14.94 3.01
C VAL A 16 1.16 13.63 2.81
N GLU A 17 0.83 12.91 1.73
CA GLU A 17 1.57 11.71 1.30
C GLU A 17 3.04 12.03 1.07
N ARG A 18 3.97 11.36 1.78
CA ARG A 18 5.41 11.66 1.71
C ARG A 18 6.11 10.98 0.54
N ASN A 19 5.55 9.89 0.00
CA ASN A 19 6.11 9.23 -1.16
C ASN A 19 5.83 10.08 -2.43
N PRO A 20 6.85 10.67 -3.08
CA PRO A 20 6.64 11.59 -4.21
C PRO A 20 5.95 10.90 -5.40
N LEU A 21 6.26 9.63 -5.64
CA LEU A 21 5.66 8.85 -6.72
C LEU A 21 4.18 8.53 -6.41
N MET A 22 3.89 8.13 -5.17
CA MET A 22 2.50 7.90 -4.75
C MET A 22 1.69 9.19 -4.73
N ARG A 23 2.28 10.31 -4.29
CA ARG A 23 1.66 11.63 -4.34
C ARG A 23 1.30 12.04 -5.76
N GLN A 24 2.20 11.84 -6.72
CA GLN A 24 1.92 12.11 -8.13
C GLN A 24 0.78 11.22 -8.66
N ALA A 25 0.80 9.93 -8.31
CA ALA A 25 -0.26 9.00 -8.71
C ALA A 25 -1.62 9.37 -8.09
N LEU A 26 -1.65 9.75 -6.81
CA LEU A 26 -2.85 10.25 -6.13
C LEU A 26 -3.38 11.55 -6.76
N ASN A 27 -2.50 12.45 -7.18
CA ASN A 27 -2.90 13.67 -7.88
C ASN A 27 -3.51 13.39 -9.27
N ALA A 28 -3.03 12.36 -9.96
CA ALA A 28 -3.50 12.00 -11.30
C ALA A 28 -4.76 11.11 -11.28
N PHE A 29 -4.84 10.17 -10.34
CA PHE A 29 -5.86 9.10 -10.33
C PHE A 29 -6.70 9.05 -9.04
N GLY A 30 -6.46 9.94 -8.07
CA GLY A 30 -7.12 9.92 -6.77
C GLY A 30 -6.88 8.63 -6.00
N VAL A 31 -7.84 8.23 -5.17
CA VAL A 31 -7.77 6.99 -4.36
C VAL A 31 -7.60 5.73 -5.22
N ALA A 32 -7.98 5.75 -6.50
CA ALA A 32 -7.77 4.63 -7.41
C ALA A 32 -6.27 4.29 -7.58
N ALA A 33 -5.37 5.26 -7.43
CA ALA A 33 -3.92 5.03 -7.43
C ALA A 33 -3.48 3.98 -6.40
N LEU A 34 -4.08 4.00 -5.21
CA LEU A 34 -3.78 3.06 -4.13
C LEU A 34 -4.24 1.65 -4.48
N VAL A 35 -5.37 1.53 -5.18
CA VAL A 35 -5.88 0.25 -5.65
C VAL A 35 -4.99 -0.31 -6.75
N PHE A 36 -4.58 0.51 -7.72
CA PHE A 36 -3.64 0.11 -8.78
C PHE A 36 -2.29 -0.34 -8.21
N ALA A 37 -1.74 0.39 -7.24
CA ALA A 37 -0.49 0.02 -6.60
C ALA A 37 -0.57 -1.34 -5.90
N LYS A 38 -1.67 -1.63 -5.20
CA LYS A 38 -1.90 -2.94 -4.58
C LYS A 38 -2.08 -4.04 -5.63
N ALA A 39 -2.84 -3.78 -6.68
CA ALA A 39 -3.04 -4.74 -7.77
C ALA A 39 -1.70 -5.10 -8.46
N ALA A 40 -0.86 -4.10 -8.73
CA ALA A 40 0.48 -4.31 -9.27
C ALA A 40 1.36 -5.17 -8.35
N ALA A 41 1.34 -4.89 -7.04
CA ALA A 41 2.09 -5.69 -6.06
C ALA A 41 1.60 -7.15 -6.01
N VAL A 42 0.28 -7.38 -6.07
CA VAL A 42 -0.30 -8.73 -6.13
C VAL A 42 0.08 -9.44 -7.43
N ALA A 43 0.05 -8.75 -8.57
CA ALA A 43 0.45 -9.32 -9.85
C ALA A 43 1.93 -9.77 -9.83
N VAL A 44 2.82 -8.97 -9.26
CA VAL A 44 4.23 -9.33 -9.06
C VAL A 44 4.36 -10.54 -8.15
N ALA A 45 3.63 -10.59 -7.04
CA ALA A 45 3.67 -11.71 -6.10
C ALA A 45 3.14 -13.01 -6.73
N LEU A 46 2.11 -12.93 -7.57
CA LEU A 46 1.60 -14.07 -8.34
C LEU A 46 2.63 -14.53 -9.37
N GLY A 47 3.26 -13.60 -10.10
CA GLY A 47 4.35 -13.92 -11.02
C GLY A 47 5.50 -14.63 -10.32
N PHE A 48 5.94 -14.11 -9.17
CA PHE A 48 6.97 -14.75 -8.34
C PHE A 48 6.57 -16.17 -7.92
N ARG A 49 5.33 -16.36 -7.45
CA ARG A 49 4.82 -17.68 -7.05
C ARG A 49 4.79 -18.68 -8.21
N VAL A 50 4.50 -18.23 -9.43
CA VAL A 50 4.47 -19.09 -10.62
C VAL A 50 5.89 -19.50 -11.05
N VAL A 51 6.85 -18.56 -10.97
CA VAL A 51 8.25 -18.83 -11.37
C VAL A 51 9.00 -19.66 -10.33
N TRP A 52 8.73 -19.44 -9.03
CA TRP A 52 9.39 -20.12 -7.92
C TRP A 52 8.38 -20.72 -6.93
N PRO A 53 7.71 -21.82 -7.31
CA PRO A 53 6.69 -22.47 -6.47
C PRO A 53 7.26 -22.99 -5.14
N GLU A 54 8.54 -23.35 -5.08
CA GLU A 54 9.23 -23.77 -3.85
C GLU A 54 9.31 -22.67 -2.79
N TYR A 55 9.26 -21.39 -3.20
CA TYR A 55 9.28 -20.23 -2.33
C TYR A 55 7.92 -19.54 -2.24
N ALA A 56 6.83 -20.23 -2.58
CA ALA A 56 5.49 -19.65 -2.67
C ALA A 56 5.00 -18.95 -1.38
N LEU A 57 5.51 -19.33 -0.20
CA LEU A 57 5.20 -18.64 1.07
C LEU A 57 5.87 -17.28 1.20
N LEU A 58 6.99 -17.02 0.52
CA LEU A 58 7.67 -15.72 0.57
C LEU A 58 6.86 -14.63 -0.12
N ALA A 59 6.09 -14.96 -1.16
CA ALA A 59 5.21 -14.01 -1.86
C ALA A 59 4.17 -13.35 -0.93
N PRO A 60 3.31 -14.10 -0.20
CA PRO A 60 2.34 -13.47 0.70
C PRO A 60 3.01 -12.79 1.89
N ILE A 61 4.13 -13.30 2.41
CA ILE A 61 4.88 -12.65 3.51
C ILE A 61 5.46 -11.31 3.05
N GLY A 62 6.08 -11.28 1.87
CA GLY A 62 6.65 -10.08 1.25
C GLY A 62 5.61 -9.01 0.96
N LEU A 63 4.33 -9.37 0.80
CA LEU A 63 3.22 -8.41 0.72
C LEU A 63 2.71 -8.01 2.11
N ALA A 64 2.51 -8.97 3.00
CA ALA A 64 1.87 -8.75 4.29
C ALA A 64 2.70 -7.87 5.22
N VAL A 65 4.01 -8.09 5.29
CA VAL A 65 4.92 -7.33 6.17
C VAL A 65 4.91 -5.83 5.86
N PRO A 66 5.24 -5.36 4.64
CA PRO A 66 5.25 -3.94 4.35
C PRO A 66 3.87 -3.30 4.44
N TRP A 67 2.79 -4.01 4.07
CA TRP A 67 1.43 -3.48 4.24
C TRP A 67 1.02 -3.32 5.70
N THR A 68 1.43 -4.25 6.56
CA THR A 68 1.16 -4.13 8.00
C THR A 68 1.90 -2.93 8.60
N ILE A 69 3.17 -2.75 8.23
CA ILE A 69 3.96 -1.59 8.67
C ILE A 69 3.30 -0.29 8.20
N ALA A 70 2.88 -0.20 6.94
CA ALA A 70 2.22 0.98 6.40
C ALA A 70 0.92 1.32 7.16
N VAL A 71 0.09 0.31 7.44
CA VAL A 71 -1.12 0.47 8.26
C VAL A 71 -0.79 1.02 9.65
N LEU A 72 0.20 0.44 10.33
CA LEU A 72 0.58 0.86 11.68
C LEU A 72 1.11 2.29 11.70
N VAL A 73 1.96 2.65 10.74
CA VAL A 73 2.49 4.02 10.60
C VAL A 73 1.37 5.02 10.33
N ASN A 74 0.46 4.72 9.40
CA ASN A 74 -0.66 5.60 9.08
C ASN A 74 -1.62 5.76 10.26
N ALA A 75 -1.94 4.67 10.96
CA ALA A 75 -2.79 4.69 12.14
C ALA A 75 -2.16 5.51 13.28
N ALA A 76 -0.86 5.30 13.56
CA ALA A 76 -0.13 6.05 14.58
C ALA A 76 -0.06 7.54 14.24
N LEU A 77 0.17 7.88 12.96
CA LEU A 77 0.18 9.27 12.51
C LEU A 77 -1.18 9.92 12.70
N ILE A 78 -2.26 9.27 12.28
CA ILE A 78 -3.63 9.78 12.45
C ILE A 78 -3.99 9.95 13.93
N ALA A 79 -3.59 9.01 14.79
CA ALA A 79 -3.85 9.09 16.23
C ALA A 79 -3.05 10.19 16.94
N SER A 80 -2.02 10.75 16.30
CA SER A 80 -1.17 11.82 16.86
C SER A 80 -1.66 13.23 16.56
N VAL A 81 -2.73 13.39 15.76
CA VAL A 81 -3.27 14.67 15.31
C VAL A 81 -4.59 15.00 16.03
#